data_AF-A0A6J4U7H3-F1
#
_entry.id   AF-A0A6J4U7H3-F1
#
_cell.length_a   1.000
_cell.length_b   1.000
_cell.length_c   1.000
_cell.angle_alpha   90.00
_cell.angle_beta   90.00
_cell.angle_gamma   90.00
#
_symmetry.space_group_name_H-M   'P 1'
#
loop_
_entity.id
_entity.type
_entity.pdbx_description
1 polymer ?
#
loop_
_entity_poly.entity_id
_entity_poly.type
_entity_poly.pdbx_seq_one_letter_code
_entity_poly.pdbx_strand_id
1 'polypeptide(L)'
;MSMITDRGFASPSHRGGRIAPSRPLGIVIVMLVLALFAAPVAAFGMIQNDPDAPSPGQGPTQVIAQGVATLPDQAAWRVVADDAEPLEDALPEERALGFAVADEGGVLVNSLTYGTQARLAPGEAAFVPSGAFEQRASVTDATVGYYRIGLVPAENAADAGGDELVFDGDAFDAPSGNRDIDLVGGDLEQDEEAELSSGDNPALLLVTAGEVTIQGGSDEVAIESGDAATVQGDVTLVASGADGASFVAAVIGAEVPPIPRFSGSLTLAVEACAPGLTPATLDATACESVTGDAGFDIDLVDANGDVVTTDDTLEDGELSWPALTFGTYTFTAPTQPEPFDDFLLTDADGVATPDLSVTIGPDEPDVVRVLFNFQPEEVAEGEITLQVRACPEGMTPETLVGDVCDLAPEGYEVTITEDATGETLTLADAEVVDGTFVFSGLAVRPGEGDTDTGNFTVTETTLPPGYSEYLIVGELPEPSADSYLVVLTSDAPEELVTIYNFTTEDVATPPGDDDGAGIGSVTIQVATCPEGSTPTSFDPTACAPASEGGFEVFLYTPDGGALTLDDAVTDGATVTWTDLPAGTYFVEITGFPAGIGAAIATDAATASNNANAYEAVVAEGDPDVGLNFYLFPES
;
A
#
# COMPACT_ATOMS: atom_id res chain seq x y z
N MET A 1 39.87 -3.33 50.52
CA MET A 1 39.02 -2.89 51.65
C MET A 1 38.06 -4.04 51.96
N SER A 2 37.68 -4.26 53.22
CA SER A 2 36.88 -5.37 53.79
C SER A 2 35.53 -5.65 53.06
N MET A 3 34.81 -6.79 53.18
CA MET A 3 34.87 -8.04 54.01
C MET A 3 34.60 -9.28 53.08
N ILE A 4 34.74 -10.58 53.39
CA ILE A 4 34.96 -11.43 54.60
C ILE A 4 33.69 -11.92 55.38
N THR A 5 33.01 -12.95 54.86
CA THR A 5 32.24 -14.05 55.55
C THR A 5 31.96 -15.15 54.50
N ASP A 6 32.28 -16.44 54.59
CA ASP A 6 32.69 -17.41 55.65
C ASP A 6 31.59 -18.06 56.51
N ARG A 7 31.81 -19.35 56.83
CA ARG A 7 30.99 -20.42 57.45
C ARG A 7 30.20 -21.33 56.48
N GLY A 8 30.22 -22.67 56.61
CA GLY A 8 31.14 -23.53 57.38
C GLY A 8 30.59 -24.89 57.85
N PHE A 9 31.40 -25.94 57.72
CA PHE A 9 31.41 -27.23 58.46
C PHE A 9 30.13 -28.10 58.57
N ALA A 10 30.25 -29.37 58.12
CA ALA A 10 30.28 -30.52 59.04
C ALA A 10 30.76 -31.83 58.38
N SER A 11 31.48 -32.66 59.15
CA SER A 11 31.74 -34.09 58.90
C SER A 11 31.89 -34.77 60.28
N PRO A 12 31.50 -36.05 60.45
CA PRO A 12 32.56 -37.06 60.61
C PRO A 12 32.21 -38.50 60.17
N SER A 13 33.24 -39.34 60.19
CA SER A 13 33.28 -40.83 60.13
C SER A 13 32.33 -41.56 61.12
N HIS A 14 32.12 -42.89 61.11
CA HIS A 14 33.15 -43.92 61.37
C HIS A 14 32.61 -45.38 61.41
N ARG A 15 33.39 -46.37 60.90
CA ARG A 15 33.31 -47.85 61.14
C ARG A 15 32.01 -48.57 60.68
N GLY A 16 31.99 -49.90 60.42
CA GLY A 16 33.06 -50.90 60.36
C GLY A 16 32.68 -52.24 61.01
N GLY A 17 32.62 -53.34 60.23
CA GLY A 17 32.28 -54.68 60.73
C GLY A 17 32.83 -55.81 59.86
N ARG A 18 33.15 -56.97 60.48
CA ARG A 18 33.65 -58.20 59.85
C ARG A 18 32.94 -59.42 60.44
N ILE A 19 32.87 -60.54 59.70
CA ILE A 19 33.14 -61.95 60.11
C ILE A 19 32.36 -62.94 59.22
N ALA A 20 33.00 -64.06 58.85
CA ALA A 20 32.46 -65.21 58.07
C ALA A 20 32.28 -66.43 59.02
N PRO A 21 31.90 -67.69 58.64
CA PRO A 21 31.93 -68.39 57.33
C PRO A 21 30.49 -68.87 56.90
N SER A 22 30.18 -69.86 56.03
CA SER A 22 30.86 -71.11 55.65
C SER A 22 30.44 -71.71 54.28
N ARG A 23 31.06 -72.86 53.96
CA ARG A 23 30.89 -73.77 52.80
C ARG A 23 30.06 -75.03 53.24
N PRO A 24 29.63 -75.99 52.36
CA PRO A 24 30.28 -76.36 51.08
C PRO A 24 29.45 -76.92 49.87
N LEU A 25 30.15 -76.93 48.72
CA LEU A 25 30.18 -77.91 47.60
C LEU A 25 29.05 -78.02 46.54
N GLY A 26 29.49 -78.24 45.29
CA GLY A 26 28.71 -78.46 44.05
C GLY A 26 28.93 -77.34 43.01
N ILE A 27 30.08 -77.22 42.33
CA ILE A 27 30.47 -77.97 41.11
C ILE A 27 29.32 -77.95 40.08
N VAL A 28 29.38 -77.16 38.99
CA VAL A 28 29.99 -77.54 37.69
C VAL A 28 30.36 -76.30 36.82
N ILE A 29 31.57 -76.33 36.23
CA ILE A 29 32.08 -75.76 34.95
C ILE A 29 31.69 -74.32 34.50
N VAL A 30 32.71 -73.43 34.57
CA VAL A 30 33.24 -72.49 33.56
C VAL A 30 32.35 -72.01 32.38
N MET A 31 32.03 -70.71 32.39
CA MET A 31 32.29 -69.75 31.30
C MET A 31 32.70 -68.40 31.93
N LEU A 32 33.72 -67.71 31.40
CA LEU A 32 34.20 -66.42 31.92
C LEU A 32 35.08 -65.69 30.89
N VAL A 33 34.90 -64.36 30.74
CA VAL A 33 35.69 -63.40 29.90
C VAL A 33 35.60 -63.70 28.39
N LEU A 34 34.87 -62.96 27.57
CA LEU A 34 34.95 -61.50 27.39
C LEU A 34 33.62 -60.78 27.69
N ALA A 35 33.70 -59.69 28.46
CA ALA A 35 32.60 -58.75 28.70
C ALA A 35 33.20 -57.40 29.15
N LEU A 36 33.66 -56.63 28.17
CA LEU A 36 34.18 -55.26 28.28
C LEU A 36 34.03 -54.63 26.88
N PHE A 37 33.96 -53.29 26.79
CA PHE A 37 33.51 -52.56 25.60
C PHE A 37 32.02 -52.78 25.26
N ALA A 38 31.16 -52.40 26.19
CA ALA A 38 29.85 -51.83 25.88
C ALA A 38 29.87 -50.38 26.41
N ALA A 39 30.31 -49.45 25.56
CA ALA A 39 30.18 -48.02 25.81
C ALA A 39 28.84 -47.54 25.19
N PRO A 40 28.18 -46.51 25.75
CA PRO A 40 26.97 -45.96 25.16
C PRO A 40 27.33 -45.10 23.94
N VAL A 41 27.05 -45.61 22.74
CA VAL A 41 27.20 -44.87 21.45
C VAL A 41 26.09 -43.82 21.27
N ALA A 42 24.95 -43.99 21.97
CA ALA A 42 23.76 -43.14 21.84
C ALA A 42 23.94 -41.70 22.38
N ALA A 43 24.62 -40.85 21.61
CA ALA A 43 24.77 -39.40 21.86
C ALA A 43 25.09 -38.52 20.63
N PHE A 44 25.32 -39.06 19.43
CA PHE A 44 25.99 -38.32 18.33
C PHE A 44 25.09 -37.71 17.25
N GLY A 45 24.03 -38.37 16.78
CA GLY A 45 23.19 -37.92 15.65
C GLY A 45 22.51 -36.55 15.69
N MET A 46 22.68 -35.73 16.74
CA MET A 46 22.28 -34.30 16.73
C MET A 46 23.37 -33.36 16.21
N ILE A 47 24.62 -33.83 16.06
CA ILE A 47 25.78 -32.92 15.90
C ILE A 47 25.93 -32.39 14.47
N GLN A 48 25.51 -33.10 13.42
CA GLN A 48 25.75 -32.67 12.03
C GLN A 48 24.96 -31.44 11.54
N ASN A 49 23.94 -31.01 12.28
CA ASN A 49 23.27 -29.72 12.03
C ASN A 49 23.94 -28.55 12.78
N ASP A 50 25.02 -28.79 13.52
CA ASP A 50 25.86 -27.77 14.17
C ASP A 50 26.97 -27.30 13.20
N PRO A 51 27.19 -25.99 12.99
CA PRO A 51 28.29 -25.51 12.14
C PRO A 51 29.70 -25.83 12.69
N ASP A 52 29.85 -26.23 13.96
CA ASP A 52 31.11 -26.75 14.54
C ASP A 52 31.20 -28.30 14.47
N ALA A 53 30.39 -28.97 13.63
CA ALA A 53 30.37 -30.43 13.47
C ALA A 53 31.72 -31.04 13.02
N PRO A 54 32.02 -32.30 13.39
CA PRO A 54 33.06 -33.07 12.72
C PRO A 54 32.61 -33.45 11.29
N SER A 55 33.60 -33.62 10.40
CA SER A 55 33.42 -34.17 9.04
C SER A 55 32.48 -35.39 9.01
N PRO A 56 31.57 -35.50 8.03
CA PRO A 56 30.66 -36.64 7.91
C PRO A 56 31.39 -37.98 7.70
N GLY A 57 32.58 -37.93 7.07
CA GLY A 57 33.48 -39.08 7.00
C GLY A 57 34.35 -39.21 8.26
N GLN A 58 34.33 -40.40 8.86
CA GLN A 58 35.25 -40.84 9.92
C GLN A 58 35.97 -42.15 9.54
N GLY A 59 37.03 -42.50 10.27
CA GLY A 59 37.78 -43.75 10.07
C GLY A 59 38.62 -43.73 8.79
N PRO A 60 38.45 -44.70 7.87
CA PRO A 60 39.16 -44.75 6.58
C PRO A 60 38.55 -43.81 5.52
N THR A 61 37.44 -43.12 5.82
CA THR A 61 36.73 -42.26 4.86
C THR A 61 37.19 -40.80 4.90
N GLN A 62 36.92 -40.06 3.82
CA GLN A 62 37.25 -38.64 3.67
C GLN A 62 36.24 -37.94 2.76
N VAL A 63 36.00 -36.64 2.96
CA VAL A 63 35.26 -35.82 1.98
C VAL A 63 36.13 -35.68 0.71
N ILE A 64 35.60 -36.13 -0.43
CA ILE A 64 36.28 -36.09 -1.73
C ILE A 64 35.78 -34.96 -2.65
N ALA A 65 34.55 -34.48 -2.43
CA ALA A 65 33.99 -33.29 -3.03
C ALA A 65 32.98 -32.65 -2.07
N GLN A 66 32.79 -31.33 -2.15
CA GLN A 66 31.81 -30.60 -1.35
C GLN A 66 31.33 -29.33 -2.06
N GLY A 67 30.18 -28.80 -1.66
CA GLY A 67 29.70 -27.50 -2.11
C GLY A 67 28.44 -27.05 -1.39
N VAL A 68 28.12 -25.76 -1.53
CA VAL A 68 27.02 -25.10 -0.82
C VAL A 68 25.93 -24.71 -1.81
N ALA A 69 24.68 -25.09 -1.54
CA ALA A 69 23.54 -24.75 -2.39
C ALA A 69 22.20 -24.77 -1.65
N THR A 70 21.21 -24.04 -2.20
CA THR A 70 19.79 -24.21 -1.87
C THR A 70 19.26 -25.52 -2.46
N LEU A 71 18.41 -26.23 -1.71
CA LEU A 71 17.79 -27.49 -2.12
C LEU A 71 16.37 -27.27 -2.71
N PRO A 72 15.84 -28.20 -3.54
CA PRO A 72 14.42 -28.22 -3.89
C PRO A 72 13.56 -28.58 -2.67
N ASP A 73 12.46 -27.86 -2.40
CA ASP A 73 11.59 -28.05 -1.22
C ASP A 73 11.19 -29.53 -0.96
N GLN A 74 10.82 -30.23 -2.04
CA GLN A 74 10.58 -31.67 -2.07
C GLN A 74 11.64 -32.30 -2.97
N ALA A 75 12.65 -32.91 -2.34
CA ALA A 75 13.82 -33.46 -3.00
C ALA A 75 13.80 -34.99 -3.03
N ALA A 76 14.61 -35.56 -3.92
CA ALA A 76 14.96 -36.97 -3.95
C ALA A 76 16.42 -37.13 -4.39
N TRP A 77 17.08 -38.19 -3.91
CA TRP A 77 18.36 -38.62 -4.44
C TRP A 77 18.17 -39.44 -5.71
N ARG A 78 19.02 -39.20 -6.71
CA ARG A 78 19.05 -39.93 -7.98
C ARG A 78 20.48 -40.34 -8.31
N VAL A 79 20.67 -41.58 -8.76
CA VAL A 79 21.94 -42.02 -9.37
C VAL A 79 21.68 -42.45 -10.81
N VAL A 80 22.50 -41.94 -11.72
CA VAL A 80 22.51 -42.34 -13.13
C VAL A 80 23.93 -42.73 -13.50
N ALA A 81 24.12 -43.90 -14.11
CA ALA A 81 25.35 -44.27 -14.79
C ALA A 81 25.33 -43.66 -16.20
N ASP A 82 26.42 -42.99 -16.57
CA ASP A 82 26.55 -42.15 -17.76
C ASP A 82 27.95 -42.38 -18.39
N ASP A 83 28.08 -42.07 -19.68
CA ASP A 83 29.18 -42.49 -20.56
C ASP A 83 29.89 -41.23 -21.10
N ALA A 84 31.05 -40.88 -20.54
CA ALA A 84 31.76 -39.66 -20.94
C ALA A 84 32.48 -39.86 -22.29
N GLU A 85 31.95 -39.33 -23.39
CA GLU A 85 32.52 -39.53 -24.73
C GLU A 85 33.83 -38.72 -24.95
N PRO A 86 34.60 -38.97 -26.03
CA PRO A 86 35.77 -38.15 -26.36
C PRO A 86 35.42 -36.66 -26.51
N LEU A 87 36.38 -35.78 -26.15
CA LEU A 87 36.20 -34.33 -26.07
C LEU A 87 35.73 -33.63 -27.38
N GLU A 88 35.85 -34.28 -28.54
CA GLU A 88 35.33 -33.76 -29.82
C GLU A 88 33.88 -34.15 -30.14
N ASP A 89 33.33 -35.15 -29.45
CA ASP A 89 31.95 -35.63 -29.59
C ASP A 89 31.05 -35.19 -28.42
N ALA A 90 31.57 -35.23 -27.18
CA ALA A 90 30.82 -34.95 -25.95
C ALA A 90 30.21 -33.53 -25.93
N LEU A 91 28.92 -33.43 -25.58
CA LEU A 91 28.16 -32.18 -25.61
C LEU A 91 28.05 -31.52 -24.21
N PRO A 92 27.90 -30.18 -24.15
CA PRO A 92 27.54 -29.49 -22.92
C PRO A 92 26.04 -29.59 -22.64
N GLU A 93 25.68 -29.89 -21.39
CA GLU A 93 24.31 -30.05 -20.93
C GLU A 93 24.07 -29.32 -19.61
N GLU A 94 22.81 -29.01 -19.30
CA GLU A 94 22.43 -28.56 -17.97
C GLU A 94 22.40 -29.77 -17.02
N ARG A 95 23.12 -29.67 -15.90
CA ARG A 95 23.27 -30.75 -14.92
C ARG A 95 22.59 -30.35 -13.60
N ALA A 96 21.95 -31.33 -12.96
CA ALA A 96 21.31 -31.16 -11.66
C ALA A 96 22.34 -30.93 -10.54
N LEU A 97 21.88 -30.30 -9.46
CA LEU A 97 22.63 -30.18 -8.20
C LEU A 97 23.13 -31.55 -7.74
N GLY A 98 24.40 -31.65 -7.31
CA GLY A 98 24.97 -32.88 -6.75
C GLY A 98 26.43 -33.08 -7.12
N PHE A 99 26.77 -34.25 -7.67
CA PHE A 99 28.15 -34.65 -7.95
C PHE A 99 28.32 -35.40 -9.27
N ALA A 100 29.51 -35.26 -9.86
CA ALA A 100 30.03 -36.18 -10.87
C ALA A 100 31.16 -37.01 -10.24
N VAL A 101 31.12 -38.34 -10.39
CA VAL A 101 32.11 -39.28 -9.83
C VAL A 101 32.68 -40.13 -10.96
N ALA A 102 33.99 -40.09 -11.18
CA ALA A 102 34.63 -40.86 -12.24
C ALA A 102 34.87 -42.31 -11.79
N ASP A 103 34.48 -43.29 -12.63
CA ASP A 103 34.53 -44.72 -12.28
C ASP A 103 35.62 -45.46 -13.08
N GLU A 104 35.35 -45.89 -14.32
CA GLU A 104 36.30 -46.71 -15.10
C GLU A 104 37.54 -45.94 -15.58
N GLY A 105 37.45 -44.61 -15.70
CA GLY A 105 38.42 -43.82 -16.45
C GLY A 105 38.56 -42.37 -16.01
N GLY A 106 39.37 -41.62 -16.77
CA GLY A 106 39.59 -40.20 -16.49
C GLY A 106 38.56 -39.32 -17.18
N VAL A 107 37.83 -38.51 -16.41
CA VAL A 107 36.80 -37.58 -16.90
C VAL A 107 37.30 -36.15 -16.80
N LEU A 108 37.03 -35.34 -17.81
CA LEU A 108 37.23 -33.90 -17.85
C LEU A 108 35.85 -33.22 -17.67
N VAL A 109 35.70 -32.40 -16.64
CA VAL A 109 34.50 -31.61 -16.39
C VAL A 109 34.80 -30.15 -16.74
N ASN A 110 34.11 -29.63 -17.75
CA ASN A 110 34.23 -28.25 -18.23
C ASN A 110 32.95 -27.49 -17.88
N SER A 111 32.97 -26.65 -16.83
CA SER A 111 31.82 -25.82 -16.48
C SER A 111 31.82 -24.54 -17.29
N LEU A 112 30.84 -24.42 -18.19
CA LEU A 112 30.66 -23.24 -19.04
C LEU A 112 30.00 -22.10 -18.26
N THR A 113 29.19 -22.40 -17.24
CA THR A 113 28.59 -21.40 -16.33
C THR A 113 29.65 -20.60 -15.56
N TYR A 114 30.69 -21.29 -15.05
CA TYR A 114 31.70 -20.67 -14.17
C TYR A 114 33.07 -20.47 -14.83
N GLY A 115 33.26 -20.96 -16.06
CA GLY A 115 34.54 -20.89 -16.78
C GLY A 115 35.66 -21.74 -16.17
N THR A 116 35.30 -22.79 -15.42
CA THR A 116 36.23 -23.67 -14.70
C THR A 116 36.39 -25.02 -15.42
N GLN A 117 37.51 -25.68 -15.13
CA GLN A 117 37.84 -27.01 -15.66
C GLN A 117 38.45 -27.86 -14.55
N ALA A 118 37.94 -29.08 -14.38
CA ALA A 118 38.49 -30.11 -13.51
C ALA A 118 38.80 -31.38 -14.32
N ARG A 119 39.82 -32.13 -13.89
CA ARG A 119 40.08 -33.49 -14.38
C ARG A 119 39.98 -34.44 -13.20
N LEU A 120 39.08 -35.39 -13.30
CA LEU A 120 38.88 -36.50 -12.38
C LEU A 120 39.62 -37.75 -12.90
N ALA A 121 40.25 -38.49 -12.00
CA ALA A 121 40.64 -39.88 -12.15
C ALA A 121 39.60 -40.81 -11.49
N PRO A 122 39.63 -42.13 -11.73
CA PRO A 122 38.81 -43.09 -10.98
C PRO A 122 38.82 -42.83 -9.46
N GLY A 123 37.63 -42.72 -8.87
CA GLY A 123 37.42 -42.37 -7.45
C GLY A 123 37.50 -40.88 -7.09
N GLU A 124 37.92 -40.00 -8.02
CA GLU A 124 37.83 -38.54 -7.83
C GLU A 124 36.44 -38.03 -8.25
N ALA A 125 35.97 -36.98 -7.56
CA ALA A 125 34.66 -36.38 -7.78
C ALA A 125 34.70 -34.85 -7.91
N ALA A 126 33.65 -34.27 -8.50
CA ALA A 126 33.41 -32.83 -8.53
C ALA A 126 31.99 -32.51 -8.04
N PHE A 127 31.84 -31.43 -7.27
CA PHE A 127 30.53 -30.84 -6.95
C PHE A 127 29.96 -30.11 -8.16
N VAL A 128 28.64 -30.19 -8.30
CA VAL A 128 27.86 -29.70 -9.44
C VAL A 128 26.78 -28.77 -8.89
N PRO A 129 26.91 -27.44 -9.06
CA PRO A 129 25.87 -26.50 -8.66
C PRO A 129 24.57 -26.71 -9.43
N SER A 130 23.44 -26.28 -8.85
CA SER A 130 22.14 -26.33 -9.52
C SER A 130 22.14 -25.50 -10.81
N GLY A 131 21.68 -26.07 -11.93
CA GLY A 131 21.67 -25.41 -13.24
C GLY A 131 23.05 -25.23 -13.88
N ALA A 132 24.08 -25.95 -13.42
CA ALA A 132 25.41 -25.88 -14.01
C ALA A 132 25.40 -26.43 -15.45
N PHE A 133 25.85 -25.62 -16.41
CA PHE A 133 25.97 -26.01 -17.81
C PHE A 133 27.38 -26.57 -18.05
N GLU A 134 27.48 -27.89 -18.21
CA GLU A 134 28.75 -28.63 -18.20
C GLU A 134 28.89 -29.58 -19.39
N GLN A 135 30.06 -29.54 -20.04
CA GLN A 135 30.54 -30.63 -20.88
C GLN A 135 31.34 -31.60 -20.01
N ARG A 136 31.05 -32.90 -20.12
CA ARG A 136 31.76 -33.97 -19.41
C ARG A 136 32.29 -34.95 -20.46
N ALA A 137 33.59 -35.17 -20.48
CA ALA A 137 34.26 -35.89 -21.57
C ALA A 137 35.39 -36.79 -21.09
N SER A 138 35.65 -37.88 -21.78
CA SER A 138 36.85 -38.71 -21.58
C SER A 138 38.12 -37.90 -21.86
N VAL A 139 39.16 -38.13 -21.04
CA VAL A 139 40.52 -37.63 -21.31
C VAL A 139 41.26 -38.43 -22.41
N THR A 140 40.56 -39.31 -23.12
CA THR A 140 41.09 -40.20 -24.16
C THR A 140 40.14 -40.35 -25.35
N ASP A 141 40.62 -40.96 -26.44
CA ASP A 141 39.83 -41.24 -27.66
C ASP A 141 38.80 -42.39 -27.49
N ALA A 142 38.40 -42.72 -26.25
CA ALA A 142 37.44 -43.78 -25.93
C ALA A 142 36.52 -43.33 -24.79
N THR A 143 35.23 -43.66 -24.89
CA THR A 143 34.23 -43.44 -23.84
C THR A 143 34.63 -44.13 -22.52
N VAL A 144 34.30 -43.53 -21.38
CA VAL A 144 34.53 -44.09 -20.04
C VAL A 144 33.32 -43.87 -19.13
N GLY A 145 32.94 -44.90 -18.38
CA GLY A 145 31.81 -44.83 -17.45
C GLY A 145 32.06 -43.92 -16.24
N TYR A 146 31.01 -43.22 -15.81
CA TYR A 146 31.02 -42.35 -14.63
C TYR A 146 29.60 -42.22 -14.03
N TYR A 147 29.49 -41.83 -12.76
CA TYR A 147 28.19 -41.64 -12.10
C TYR A 147 27.80 -40.17 -11.98
N ARG A 148 26.52 -39.90 -12.26
CA ARG A 148 25.82 -38.65 -11.91
C ARG A 148 25.01 -38.89 -10.64
N ILE A 149 25.45 -38.31 -9.52
CA ILE A 149 24.67 -38.23 -8.28
C ILE A 149 23.91 -36.91 -8.31
N GLY A 150 22.58 -36.96 -8.31
CA GLY A 150 21.71 -35.79 -8.34
C GLY A 150 20.87 -35.68 -7.07
N LEU A 151 20.73 -34.46 -6.56
CA LEU A 151 19.74 -34.06 -5.57
C LEU A 151 18.68 -33.23 -6.31
N VAL A 152 17.60 -33.88 -6.72
CA VAL A 152 16.64 -33.37 -7.71
C VAL A 152 15.27 -33.10 -7.09
N PRO A 153 14.41 -32.26 -7.70
CA PRO A 153 12.99 -32.22 -7.33
C PRO A 153 12.40 -33.62 -7.44
N ALA A 154 11.62 -34.03 -6.43
CA ALA A 154 11.20 -35.43 -6.26
C ALA A 154 10.46 -36.04 -7.48
N GLU A 155 9.71 -35.22 -8.22
CA GLU A 155 9.04 -35.64 -9.47
C GLU A 155 10.00 -36.06 -10.60
N ASN A 156 11.27 -35.67 -10.52
CA ASN A 156 12.33 -36.01 -11.48
C ASN A 156 13.27 -37.14 -11.00
N ALA A 157 12.97 -37.79 -9.86
CA ALA A 157 13.80 -38.85 -9.29
C ALA A 157 14.05 -40.02 -10.27
N ALA A 158 13.04 -40.41 -11.04
CA ALA A 158 13.11 -41.50 -12.01
C ALA A 158 13.52 -41.07 -13.44
N ASP A 159 13.91 -39.80 -13.66
CA ASP A 159 14.34 -39.33 -14.98
C ASP A 159 15.87 -39.38 -15.13
N ALA A 160 16.37 -40.36 -15.89
CA ALA A 160 17.79 -40.45 -16.23
C ALA A 160 18.23 -39.44 -17.32
N GLY A 161 17.31 -38.84 -18.08
CA GLY A 161 17.59 -38.03 -19.27
C GLY A 161 17.84 -38.84 -20.55
N GLY A 162 18.06 -40.15 -20.43
CA GLY A 162 18.32 -41.07 -21.55
C GLY A 162 19.14 -42.31 -21.16
N ASP A 163 19.92 -42.18 -20.09
CA ASP A 163 20.95 -43.13 -19.69
C ASP A 163 20.46 -44.15 -18.63
N GLU A 164 21.37 -44.86 -17.97
CA GLU A 164 21.03 -45.94 -17.05
C GLU A 164 20.72 -45.42 -15.64
N LEU A 165 19.41 -45.35 -15.29
CA LEU A 165 18.95 -45.09 -13.93
C LEU A 165 19.40 -46.22 -13.01
N VAL A 166 20.33 -45.91 -12.10
CA VAL A 166 20.83 -46.83 -11.06
C VAL A 166 19.91 -46.78 -9.83
N PHE A 167 19.43 -45.59 -9.46
CA PHE A 167 18.64 -45.41 -8.23
C PHE A 167 17.73 -44.19 -8.32
N ASP A 168 16.44 -44.38 -8.01
CA ASP A 168 15.44 -43.35 -7.73
C ASP A 168 15.00 -43.43 -6.25
N GLY A 169 15.47 -42.48 -5.44
CA GLY A 169 15.18 -42.44 -4.00
C GLY A 169 13.78 -41.92 -3.68
N ASP A 170 13.26 -42.33 -2.51
CA ASP A 170 12.02 -41.78 -1.95
C ASP A 170 12.11 -40.26 -1.76
N ALA A 171 10.96 -39.58 -1.95
CA ALA A 171 10.83 -38.14 -1.78
C ALA A 171 10.90 -37.73 -0.30
N PHE A 172 11.57 -36.59 -0.03
CA PHE A 172 11.67 -36.01 1.31
C PHE A 172 11.51 -34.48 1.31
N ASP A 173 11.01 -33.95 2.42
CA ASP A 173 11.04 -32.50 2.69
C ASP A 173 12.50 -32.08 2.94
N ALA A 174 13.05 -31.27 2.05
CA ALA A 174 14.44 -30.83 2.16
C ALA A 174 14.58 -29.70 3.20
N PRO A 175 15.70 -29.63 3.95
CA PRO A 175 15.96 -28.49 4.81
C PRO A 175 16.19 -27.21 4.00
N SER A 176 15.54 -26.12 4.42
CA SER A 176 15.65 -24.80 3.81
C SER A 176 17.02 -24.15 3.98
N GLY A 177 17.24 -23.07 3.22
CA GLY A 177 18.47 -22.26 3.27
C GLY A 177 19.57 -22.82 2.37
N ASN A 178 20.77 -22.24 2.49
CA ASN A 178 21.96 -22.80 1.84
C ASN A 178 22.47 -23.96 2.70
N ARG A 179 22.54 -25.17 2.16
CA ARG A 179 23.06 -26.35 2.87
C ARG A 179 24.49 -26.63 2.43
N ASP A 180 25.31 -27.10 3.36
CA ASP A 180 26.55 -27.78 3.03
C ASP A 180 26.22 -29.17 2.47
N ILE A 181 26.88 -29.57 1.39
CA ILE A 181 26.61 -30.84 0.69
C ILE A 181 27.96 -31.51 0.44
N ASP A 182 28.23 -32.57 1.19
CA ASP A 182 29.47 -33.35 1.12
C ASP A 182 29.26 -34.62 0.30
N LEU A 183 30.31 -35.04 -0.42
CA LEU A 183 30.49 -36.41 -0.90
C LEU A 183 31.66 -37.04 -0.15
N VAL A 184 31.35 -38.01 0.72
CA VAL A 184 32.31 -38.82 1.45
C VAL A 184 32.71 -40.02 0.58
N GLY A 185 34.01 -40.20 0.32
CA GLY A 185 34.56 -41.40 -0.30
C GLY A 185 35.21 -42.32 0.74
N GLY A 186 35.15 -43.63 0.49
CA GLY A 186 35.81 -44.63 1.33
C GLY A 186 36.28 -45.85 0.55
N ASP A 187 37.49 -46.31 0.84
CA ASP A 187 38.04 -47.61 0.45
C ASP A 187 38.22 -48.45 1.72
N LEU A 188 37.74 -49.69 1.72
CA LEU A 188 37.71 -50.59 2.89
C LEU A 188 38.44 -51.90 2.58
N GLU A 189 39.36 -52.33 3.46
CA GLU A 189 39.85 -53.71 3.47
C GLU A 189 38.74 -54.69 3.90
N GLN A 190 38.92 -56.00 3.66
CA GLN A 190 37.97 -57.03 4.14
C GLN A 190 37.77 -56.93 5.66
N ASP A 191 36.50 -56.99 6.11
CA ASP A 191 36.09 -56.83 7.51
C ASP A 191 36.45 -55.46 8.13
N GLU A 192 36.81 -54.43 7.33
CA GLU A 192 37.03 -53.06 7.82
C GLU A 192 35.71 -52.30 7.99
N GLU A 193 35.65 -51.46 9.04
CA GLU A 193 34.49 -50.68 9.45
C GLU A 193 34.73 -49.17 9.21
N ALA A 194 33.75 -48.49 8.62
CA ALA A 194 33.66 -47.03 8.56
C ALA A 194 32.40 -46.52 9.27
N GLU A 195 32.48 -45.34 9.89
CA GLU A 195 31.30 -44.63 10.40
C GLU A 195 30.92 -43.53 9.40
N LEU A 196 29.64 -43.51 9.00
CA LEU A 196 29.00 -42.46 8.23
C LEU A 196 27.88 -41.86 9.09
N SER A 197 27.93 -40.56 9.33
CA SER A 197 26.80 -39.83 9.94
C SER A 197 26.10 -39.01 8.85
N SER A 198 24.77 -38.93 8.95
CA SER A 198 23.90 -38.14 8.07
C SER A 198 22.90 -37.25 8.84
N GLY A 199 22.94 -37.29 10.17
CA GLY A 199 22.01 -36.55 11.04
C GLY A 199 20.54 -36.95 10.79
N ASP A 200 19.65 -35.96 10.84
CA ASP A 200 18.23 -36.15 10.53
C ASP A 200 17.93 -36.20 9.01
N ASN A 201 18.89 -35.82 8.15
CA ASN A 201 18.69 -35.77 6.70
C ASN A 201 18.93 -37.15 6.07
N PRO A 202 18.21 -37.53 5.00
CA PRO A 202 18.55 -38.72 4.22
C PRO A 202 19.84 -38.48 3.43
N ALA A 203 20.82 -39.35 3.60
CA ALA A 203 22.01 -39.43 2.75
C ALA A 203 21.86 -40.56 1.72
N LEU A 204 22.57 -40.42 0.61
CA LEU A 204 22.71 -41.49 -0.40
C LEU A 204 24.01 -42.26 -0.13
N LEU A 205 24.01 -43.58 -0.32
CA LEU A 205 25.20 -44.43 -0.40
C LEU A 205 25.20 -45.17 -1.74
N LEU A 206 26.30 -45.09 -2.49
CA LEU A 206 26.57 -45.80 -3.74
C LEU A 206 27.85 -46.63 -3.59
N VAL A 207 27.78 -47.94 -3.85
CA VAL A 207 28.95 -48.83 -3.83
C VAL A 207 29.55 -48.89 -5.23
N THR A 208 30.79 -48.40 -5.38
CA THR A 208 31.48 -48.39 -6.69
C THR A 208 32.32 -49.64 -6.92
N ALA A 209 32.75 -50.33 -5.86
CA ALA A 209 33.42 -51.63 -5.95
C ALA A 209 33.08 -52.54 -4.78
N GLY A 210 32.98 -53.86 -5.02
CA GLY A 210 32.85 -54.87 -3.97
C GLY A 210 31.42 -55.05 -3.44
N GLU A 211 31.29 -55.19 -2.12
CA GLU A 211 30.03 -55.34 -1.39
C GLU A 211 30.13 -54.67 -0.02
N VAL A 212 29.19 -53.79 0.32
CA VAL A 212 29.12 -53.09 1.62
C VAL A 212 27.86 -53.49 2.37
N THR A 213 28.02 -53.91 3.62
CA THR A 213 26.92 -54.14 4.57
C THR A 213 26.73 -52.93 5.47
N ILE A 214 25.52 -52.37 5.49
CA ILE A 214 25.10 -51.30 6.41
C ILE A 214 24.64 -51.93 7.73
N GLN A 215 25.16 -51.39 8.85
CA GLN A 215 24.76 -51.72 10.21
C GLN A 215 24.31 -50.45 10.94
N GLY A 216 23.16 -50.49 11.60
CA GLY A 216 22.60 -49.33 12.35
C GLY A 216 21.09 -49.35 12.52
N GLY A 217 20.37 -49.98 11.57
CA GLY A 217 18.93 -50.22 11.65
C GLY A 217 18.53 -51.43 12.50
N SER A 218 17.29 -51.90 12.32
CA SER A 218 16.82 -53.17 12.90
C SER A 218 17.33 -54.42 12.16
N ASP A 219 17.78 -54.23 10.93
CA ASP A 219 18.13 -55.27 9.97
C ASP A 219 19.41 -54.84 9.22
N GLU A 220 20.26 -55.79 8.86
CA GLU A 220 21.47 -55.57 8.06
C GLU A 220 21.12 -55.55 6.56
N VAL A 221 21.69 -54.61 5.80
CA VAL A 221 21.45 -54.48 4.35
C VAL A 221 22.78 -54.50 3.61
N ALA A 222 22.96 -55.47 2.71
CA ALA A 222 24.11 -55.53 1.81
C ALA A 222 23.78 -54.84 0.47
N ILE A 223 24.76 -54.16 -0.09
CA ILE A 223 24.70 -53.43 -1.38
C ILE A 223 25.88 -53.89 -2.23
N GLU A 224 25.61 -54.37 -3.45
CA GLU A 224 26.64 -54.82 -4.40
C GLU A 224 27.19 -53.66 -5.24
N SER A 225 28.36 -53.87 -5.85
CA SER A 225 28.99 -52.93 -6.80
C SER A 225 28.03 -52.48 -7.91
N GLY A 226 27.77 -51.18 -7.98
CA GLY A 226 26.84 -50.54 -8.93
C GLY A 226 25.47 -50.24 -8.35
N ASP A 227 25.09 -50.80 -7.19
CA ASP A 227 23.84 -50.49 -6.50
C ASP A 227 24.00 -49.30 -5.53
N ALA A 228 22.87 -48.64 -5.22
CA ALA A 228 22.80 -47.56 -4.24
C ALA A 228 21.55 -47.66 -3.34
N ALA A 229 21.58 -46.98 -2.19
CA ALA A 229 20.46 -46.89 -1.25
C ALA A 229 20.47 -45.57 -0.46
N THR A 230 19.30 -45.19 0.08
CA THR A 230 19.20 -44.12 1.08
C THR A 230 19.54 -44.65 2.48
N VAL A 231 20.32 -43.90 3.24
CA VAL A 231 20.63 -44.11 4.67
C VAL A 231 20.28 -42.86 5.49
N GLN A 232 20.07 -43.00 6.79
CA GLN A 232 19.69 -41.89 7.67
C GLN A 232 20.22 -42.12 9.10
N GLY A 233 20.64 -41.08 9.78
CA GLY A 233 21.26 -41.14 11.10
C GLY A 233 22.75 -41.52 11.08
N ASP A 234 23.21 -42.12 12.18
CA ASP A 234 24.57 -42.65 12.33
C ASP A 234 24.59 -44.15 11.92
N VAL A 235 25.38 -44.53 10.91
CA VAL A 235 25.51 -45.92 10.45
C VAL A 235 26.98 -46.36 10.36
N THR A 236 27.20 -47.66 10.56
CA THR A 236 28.49 -48.32 10.33
C THR A 236 28.43 -49.09 9.02
N LEU A 237 29.42 -48.90 8.16
CA LEU A 237 29.56 -49.54 6.86
C LEU A 237 30.71 -50.56 6.94
N VAL A 238 30.47 -51.80 6.51
CA VAL A 238 31.44 -52.90 6.64
C VAL A 238 31.61 -53.63 5.31
N ALA A 239 32.86 -53.81 4.86
CA ALA A 239 33.14 -54.54 3.62
C ALA A 239 33.07 -56.06 3.85
N SER A 240 32.02 -56.69 3.32
CA SER A 240 31.77 -58.13 3.40
C SER A 240 32.47 -58.94 2.30
N GLY A 241 32.94 -58.27 1.24
CA GLY A 241 33.72 -58.85 0.14
C GLY A 241 35.15 -59.26 0.55
N ALA A 242 35.67 -60.32 -0.08
CA ALA A 242 37.04 -60.81 0.17
C ALA A 242 38.15 -59.96 -0.48
N ASP A 243 37.79 -59.10 -1.43
CA ASP A 243 38.69 -58.17 -2.13
C ASP A 243 38.55 -56.72 -1.60
N GLY A 244 37.78 -56.51 -0.52
CA GLY A 244 37.42 -55.19 0.01
C GLY A 244 36.17 -54.59 -0.65
N ALA A 245 35.94 -53.29 -0.42
CA ALA A 245 34.90 -52.51 -1.09
C ALA A 245 35.28 -51.02 -1.21
N SER A 246 34.77 -50.34 -2.23
CA SER A 246 34.87 -48.89 -2.41
C SER A 246 33.48 -48.29 -2.56
N PHE A 247 33.25 -47.11 -1.96
CA PHE A 247 31.95 -46.45 -1.98
C PHE A 247 32.06 -44.92 -1.96
N VAL A 248 30.97 -44.26 -2.33
CA VAL A 248 30.75 -42.83 -2.10
C VAL A 248 29.39 -42.61 -1.44
N ALA A 249 29.30 -41.63 -0.55
CA ALA A 249 28.07 -41.27 0.14
C ALA A 249 27.83 -39.76 0.12
N ALA A 250 26.66 -39.33 -0.34
CA ALA A 250 26.28 -37.92 -0.43
C ALA A 250 25.44 -37.51 0.78
N VAL A 251 25.87 -36.48 1.50
CA VAL A 251 25.32 -36.07 2.81
C VAL A 251 24.91 -34.59 2.76
N ILE A 252 23.74 -34.28 3.32
CA ILE A 252 23.26 -32.90 3.51
C ILE A 252 23.68 -32.46 4.92
N GLY A 253 24.76 -31.69 5.00
CA GLY A 253 25.29 -31.10 6.24
C GLY A 253 24.47 -29.89 6.71
N ALA A 254 25.06 -29.10 7.61
CA ALA A 254 24.42 -27.96 8.28
C ALA A 254 23.95 -26.83 7.30
N GLU A 255 23.19 -25.88 7.83
CA GLU A 255 22.91 -24.63 7.10
C GLU A 255 24.14 -23.72 7.14
N VAL A 256 24.63 -23.34 5.96
CA VAL A 256 25.74 -22.39 5.80
C VAL A 256 25.17 -20.98 5.76
N PRO A 257 25.58 -20.07 6.68
CA PRO A 257 25.14 -18.68 6.64
C PRO A 257 25.38 -18.04 5.27
N PRO A 258 24.46 -17.21 4.75
CA PRO A 258 24.66 -16.53 3.49
C PRO A 258 25.96 -15.71 3.50
N ILE A 259 26.64 -15.64 2.35
CA ILE A 259 27.90 -14.92 2.22
C ILE A 259 27.67 -13.48 2.73
N PRO A 260 28.44 -13.01 3.74
CA PRO A 260 28.20 -11.69 4.31
C PRO A 260 28.42 -10.63 3.24
N ARG A 261 27.34 -9.90 2.93
CA ARG A 261 27.42 -8.73 2.06
C ARG A 261 28.21 -7.64 2.78
N PHE A 262 28.95 -6.86 2.00
CA PHE A 262 29.63 -5.64 2.44
C PHE A 262 29.11 -4.40 1.71
N SER A 263 28.15 -4.61 0.81
CA SER A 263 27.47 -3.60 0.03
C SER A 263 26.02 -4.01 -0.25
N GLY A 264 25.19 -2.99 -0.39
CA GLY A 264 23.78 -3.04 -0.67
C GLY A 264 23.41 -2.42 -2.01
N SER A 265 22.13 -2.11 -2.18
CA SER A 265 21.63 -1.19 -3.21
C SER A 265 20.54 -0.29 -2.64
N LEU A 266 20.37 0.86 -3.28
CA LEU A 266 19.23 1.75 -3.05
C LEU A 266 18.48 1.92 -4.38
N THR A 267 17.15 1.79 -4.33
CA THR A 267 16.27 2.22 -5.41
C THR A 267 15.36 3.32 -4.89
N LEU A 268 15.24 4.41 -5.65
CA LEU A 268 14.25 5.46 -5.44
C LEU A 268 13.26 5.44 -6.61
N ALA A 269 12.01 5.09 -6.34
CA ALA A 269 10.92 5.38 -7.25
C ALA A 269 10.51 6.85 -7.12
N VAL A 270 10.18 7.51 -8.23
CA VAL A 270 9.77 8.91 -8.29
C VAL A 270 8.38 8.99 -8.93
N GLU A 271 7.42 9.49 -8.16
CA GLU A 271 5.99 9.45 -8.48
C GLU A 271 5.43 10.88 -8.60
N ALA A 272 4.61 11.12 -9.62
CA ALA A 272 3.91 12.37 -9.85
C ALA A 272 2.43 12.22 -9.45
N CYS A 273 1.99 12.92 -8.41
CA CYS A 273 0.63 12.82 -7.89
C CYS A 273 -0.33 13.80 -8.57
N ALA A 274 -1.59 13.41 -8.70
CA ALA A 274 -2.65 14.25 -9.28
C ALA A 274 -2.85 15.59 -8.53
N PRO A 275 -3.37 16.64 -9.19
CA PRO A 275 -3.66 17.94 -8.56
C PRO A 275 -4.51 17.84 -7.30
N GLY A 276 -4.19 18.69 -6.31
CA GLY A 276 -4.94 18.78 -5.04
C GLY A 276 -4.66 17.65 -4.03
N LEU A 277 -3.86 16.64 -4.38
CA LEU A 277 -3.32 15.69 -3.39
C LEU A 277 -2.29 16.37 -2.50
N THR A 278 -2.21 15.92 -1.25
CA THR A 278 -1.26 16.43 -0.25
C THR A 278 -0.61 15.27 0.51
N PRO A 279 0.52 15.48 1.22
CA PRO A 279 1.08 14.48 2.12
C PRO A 279 0.13 13.95 3.21
N ALA A 280 -0.98 14.65 3.49
CA ALA A 280 -2.01 14.23 4.45
C ALA A 280 -3.21 13.49 3.81
N THR A 281 -3.35 13.56 2.48
CA THR A 281 -4.45 12.95 1.69
C THR A 281 -3.96 11.94 0.65
N LEU A 282 -2.65 11.63 0.63
CA LEU A 282 -2.00 10.73 -0.32
C LEU A 282 -2.69 9.35 -0.42
N ASP A 283 -3.26 9.08 -1.58
CA ASP A 283 -3.49 7.73 -2.10
C ASP A 283 -2.41 7.45 -3.15
N ALA A 284 -1.52 6.50 -2.88
CA ALA A 284 -0.43 6.16 -3.80
C ALA A 284 -0.91 5.58 -5.14
N THR A 285 -2.18 5.19 -5.28
CA THR A 285 -2.79 4.75 -6.55
C THR A 285 -3.28 5.90 -7.42
N ALA A 286 -3.22 7.15 -6.92
CA ALA A 286 -3.53 8.39 -7.65
C ALA A 286 -2.26 9.20 -8.02
N CYS A 287 -1.11 8.52 -8.07
CA CYS A 287 0.16 9.03 -8.59
C CYS A 287 0.67 8.11 -9.72
N GLU A 288 1.44 8.67 -10.65
CA GLU A 288 2.03 7.95 -11.80
C GLU A 288 3.56 8.08 -11.84
N SER A 289 4.24 6.99 -12.16
CA SER A 289 5.71 6.89 -12.13
C SER A 289 6.37 7.76 -13.22
N VAL A 290 7.39 8.53 -12.83
CA VAL A 290 7.99 9.59 -13.65
C VAL A 290 8.97 9.03 -14.69
N THR A 291 8.51 8.88 -15.93
CA THR A 291 9.35 8.33 -17.02
C THR A 291 10.22 9.39 -17.72
N GLY A 292 11.54 9.19 -17.71
CA GLY A 292 12.49 9.92 -18.57
C GLY A 292 13.02 11.24 -17.99
N ASP A 293 13.55 12.10 -18.88
CA ASP A 293 14.09 13.43 -18.55
C ASP A 293 12.97 14.45 -18.25
N ALA A 294 12.26 14.20 -17.14
CA ALA A 294 11.16 15.02 -16.65
C ALA A 294 11.63 16.28 -15.89
N GLY A 295 12.94 16.44 -15.64
CA GLY A 295 13.51 17.63 -15.00
C GLY A 295 13.60 17.59 -13.47
N PHE A 296 13.36 16.44 -12.83
CA PHE A 296 13.66 16.24 -11.40
C PHE A 296 15.17 16.08 -11.20
N ASP A 297 15.76 16.86 -10.28
CA ASP A 297 17.18 16.79 -9.92
C ASP A 297 17.34 16.27 -8.48
N ILE A 298 17.98 15.11 -8.32
CA ILE A 298 18.05 14.33 -7.07
C ILE A 298 19.46 13.74 -6.90
N ASP A 299 20.28 14.35 -6.05
CA ASP A 299 21.57 13.78 -5.63
C ASP A 299 21.40 12.87 -4.40
N LEU A 300 22.10 11.74 -4.38
CA LEU A 300 22.38 10.98 -3.16
C LEU A 300 23.75 11.40 -2.63
N VAL A 301 23.86 11.79 -1.36
CA VAL A 301 25.16 12.07 -0.70
C VAL A 301 25.51 11.02 0.35
N ASP A 302 26.80 10.74 0.49
CA ASP A 302 27.33 9.85 1.51
C ASP A 302 27.55 10.53 2.87
N ALA A 303 28.00 9.76 3.87
CA ALA A 303 28.29 10.26 5.21
C ALA A 303 29.47 11.26 5.31
N ASN A 304 30.23 11.49 4.22
CA ASN A 304 31.24 12.55 4.11
C ASN A 304 30.67 13.83 3.48
N GLY A 305 29.51 13.73 2.81
CA GLY A 305 28.90 14.79 1.99
C GLY A 305 29.39 14.80 0.54
N ASP A 306 30.01 13.70 0.08
CA ASP A 306 30.36 13.51 -1.32
C ASP A 306 29.16 12.92 -2.09
N VAL A 307 28.87 13.45 -3.28
CA VAL A 307 27.77 12.98 -4.14
C VAL A 307 28.10 11.60 -4.71
N VAL A 308 27.15 10.68 -4.59
CA VAL A 308 27.22 9.33 -5.13
C VAL A 308 26.52 9.30 -6.48
N THR A 309 27.30 9.19 -7.55
CA THR A 309 26.80 9.04 -8.91
C THR A 309 25.95 7.78 -9.03
N THR A 310 24.70 7.92 -9.44
CA THR A 310 24.01 6.84 -10.17
C THR A 310 24.60 6.75 -11.59
N ASP A 311 24.58 5.56 -12.18
CA ASP A 311 24.86 5.35 -13.61
C ASP A 311 23.58 5.51 -14.47
N ASP A 312 22.41 5.63 -13.83
CA ASP A 312 21.09 5.64 -14.46
C ASP A 312 20.55 7.07 -14.66
N THR A 313 19.74 7.24 -15.70
CA THR A 313 18.75 8.32 -15.80
C THR A 313 17.38 7.75 -15.42
N LEU A 314 16.45 8.55 -14.90
CA LEU A 314 15.07 8.13 -14.58
C LEU A 314 14.45 7.29 -15.71
N GLU A 315 14.45 5.97 -15.52
CA GLU A 315 13.96 4.97 -16.49
C GLU A 315 12.86 4.16 -15.79
N ASP A 316 11.70 4.07 -16.43
CA ASP A 316 10.45 3.50 -15.89
C ASP A 316 10.02 4.01 -14.48
N GLY A 317 10.52 5.17 -14.05
CA GLY A 317 10.20 5.81 -12.76
C GLY A 317 11.25 5.64 -11.67
N GLU A 318 12.32 4.87 -11.90
CA GLU A 318 13.31 4.55 -10.86
C GLU A 318 14.69 5.20 -11.10
N LEU A 319 15.40 5.45 -10.00
CA LEU A 319 16.84 5.68 -9.93
C LEU A 319 17.48 4.59 -9.06
N SER A 320 18.53 3.92 -9.55
CA SER A 320 19.26 2.92 -8.76
C SER A 320 20.69 3.36 -8.41
N TRP A 321 21.14 2.91 -7.25
CA TRP A 321 22.52 2.98 -6.80
C TRP A 321 22.97 1.56 -6.38
N PRO A 322 23.52 0.76 -7.29
CA PRO A 322 24.00 -0.58 -6.97
C PRO A 322 25.35 -0.54 -6.22
N ALA A 323 25.59 -1.58 -5.41
CA ALA A 323 26.85 -1.83 -4.69
C ALA A 323 27.30 -0.72 -3.70
N LEU A 324 26.36 0.08 -3.17
CA LEU A 324 26.60 1.04 -2.08
C LEU A 324 27.21 0.36 -0.85
N THR A 325 28.26 0.92 -0.27
CA THR A 325 28.84 0.44 0.99
C THR A 325 27.87 0.62 2.15
N PHE A 326 27.85 -0.30 3.12
CA PHE A 326 27.00 -0.13 4.30
C PHE A 326 27.32 1.15 5.08
N GLY A 327 26.28 1.92 5.41
CA GLY A 327 26.36 3.27 5.96
C GLY A 327 25.03 4.01 5.84
N THR A 328 25.02 5.27 6.29
CA THR A 328 23.88 6.18 6.10
C THR A 328 24.20 7.13 4.95
N TYR A 329 23.22 7.26 4.05
CA TYR A 329 23.18 8.20 2.94
C TYR A 329 22.02 9.19 3.17
N THR A 330 22.02 10.31 2.46
CA THR A 330 20.94 11.30 2.51
C THR A 330 20.65 11.78 1.09
N PHE A 331 19.38 11.90 0.71
CA PHE A 331 19.02 12.61 -0.51
C PHE A 331 19.18 14.13 -0.31
N THR A 332 19.67 14.85 -1.31
CA THR A 332 19.48 16.30 -1.32
C THR A 332 17.99 16.62 -1.38
N ALA A 333 17.60 17.81 -0.93
CA ALA A 333 16.23 18.29 -1.19
C ALA A 333 16.03 18.32 -2.72
N PRO A 334 15.05 17.58 -3.27
CA PRO A 334 14.89 17.44 -4.71
C PRO A 334 14.56 18.79 -5.33
N THR A 335 15.15 19.09 -6.50
CA THR A 335 14.65 20.21 -7.32
C THR A 335 13.56 19.67 -8.22
N GLN A 336 12.34 20.12 -7.98
CA GLN A 336 11.15 19.72 -8.74
C GLN A 336 10.94 20.63 -9.95
N PRO A 337 10.40 20.11 -11.07
CA PRO A 337 9.91 20.92 -12.18
C PRO A 337 8.50 21.46 -11.86
N GLU A 338 8.14 22.60 -12.46
CA GLU A 338 6.74 23.06 -12.50
C GLU A 338 5.85 21.95 -13.13
N PRO A 339 4.66 21.63 -12.58
CA PRO A 339 3.93 22.38 -11.54
C PRO A 339 4.13 21.90 -10.10
N PHE A 340 5.09 21.01 -9.81
CA PHE A 340 5.21 20.39 -8.48
C PHE A 340 5.90 21.32 -7.46
N ASP A 341 5.30 21.50 -6.27
CA ASP A 341 5.73 22.45 -5.24
C ASP A 341 5.92 21.87 -3.82
N ASP A 342 5.48 20.62 -3.57
CA ASP A 342 5.72 19.87 -2.33
C ASP A 342 6.09 18.40 -2.62
N PHE A 343 6.68 17.70 -1.65
CA PHE A 343 7.07 16.29 -1.78
C PHE A 343 7.00 15.49 -0.47
N LEU A 344 6.86 14.17 -0.59
CA LEU A 344 6.94 13.23 0.51
C LEU A 344 7.83 12.03 0.14
N LEU A 345 8.89 11.80 0.92
CA LEU A 345 9.69 10.58 0.83
C LEU A 345 9.14 9.52 1.80
N THR A 346 8.87 8.30 1.31
CA THR A 346 8.46 7.15 2.13
C THR A 346 9.40 5.95 1.97
N ASP A 347 9.29 4.99 2.88
CA ASP A 347 9.69 3.60 2.61
C ASP A 347 8.67 2.86 1.73
N ALA A 348 8.98 1.60 1.41
CA ALA A 348 8.16 0.74 0.55
C ALA A 348 6.82 0.31 1.17
N ASP A 349 6.64 0.48 2.50
CA ASP A 349 5.36 0.28 3.19
C ASP A 349 4.53 1.58 3.25
N GLY A 350 5.03 2.67 2.64
CA GLY A 350 4.36 3.98 2.61
C GLY A 350 4.58 4.84 3.86
N VAL A 351 5.53 4.49 4.73
CA VAL A 351 5.79 5.25 5.96
C VAL A 351 6.71 6.44 5.66
N ALA A 352 6.24 7.64 6.00
CA ALA A 352 6.96 8.89 5.78
C ALA A 352 8.32 8.97 6.50
N THR A 353 9.37 9.39 5.78
CA THR A 353 10.76 9.51 6.23
C THR A 353 11.22 10.98 6.21
N PRO A 354 11.00 11.76 7.28
CA PRO A 354 11.05 13.23 7.24
C PRO A 354 12.46 13.86 7.28
N ASP A 355 13.54 13.07 7.31
CA ASP A 355 14.92 13.58 7.35
C ASP A 355 15.73 13.29 6.08
N LEU A 356 15.07 12.79 5.02
CA LEU A 356 15.67 12.38 3.74
C LEU A 356 16.83 11.36 3.87
N SER A 357 17.00 10.72 5.03
CA SER A 357 18.08 9.78 5.27
C SER A 357 17.68 8.33 5.01
N VAL A 358 18.66 7.54 4.58
CA VAL A 358 18.50 6.12 4.33
C VAL A 358 19.74 5.39 4.82
N THR A 359 19.56 4.30 5.58
CA THR A 359 20.68 3.51 6.11
C THR A 359 20.66 2.14 5.50
N ILE A 360 21.77 1.75 4.88
CA ILE A 360 21.96 0.47 4.21
C ILE A 360 22.88 -0.36 5.10
N GLY A 361 22.47 -1.58 5.44
CA GLY A 361 23.16 -2.40 6.44
C GLY A 361 23.15 -3.89 6.14
N PRO A 362 23.76 -4.72 7.01
CA PRO A 362 23.74 -6.17 6.86
C PRO A 362 22.34 -6.77 7.05
N ASP A 363 21.49 -6.11 7.85
CA ASP A 363 20.13 -6.55 8.16
C ASP A 363 19.09 -6.06 7.11
N GLU A 364 19.37 -4.93 6.44
CA GLU A 364 18.57 -4.33 5.36
C GLU A 364 19.55 -3.87 4.25
N PRO A 365 19.99 -4.78 3.35
CA PRO A 365 21.01 -4.46 2.35
C PRO A 365 20.43 -3.91 1.06
N ASP A 366 19.19 -4.24 0.70
CA ASP A 366 18.53 -3.77 -0.53
C ASP A 366 17.35 -2.91 -0.11
N VAL A 367 17.49 -1.59 -0.30
CA VAL A 367 16.56 -0.60 0.26
C VAL A 367 15.77 0.08 -0.85
N VAL A 368 14.45 0.17 -0.68
CA VAL A 368 13.55 0.87 -1.62
C VAL A 368 12.91 2.07 -0.92
N ARG A 369 12.85 3.21 -1.61
CA ARG A 369 12.16 4.43 -1.19
C ARG A 369 11.28 4.94 -2.33
N VAL A 370 10.24 5.72 -1.99
CA VAL A 370 9.35 6.36 -2.95
C VAL A 370 9.30 7.86 -2.66
N LEU A 371 9.53 8.69 -3.68
CA LEU A 371 9.38 10.14 -3.63
C LEU A 371 8.10 10.54 -4.37
N PHE A 372 7.05 10.83 -3.61
CA PHE A 372 5.82 11.40 -4.13
C PHE A 372 5.97 12.91 -4.30
N ASN A 373 5.60 13.43 -5.46
CA ASN A 373 5.65 14.85 -5.82
C ASN A 373 4.23 15.36 -5.99
N PHE A 374 3.87 16.41 -5.26
CA PHE A 374 2.54 17.00 -5.28
C PHE A 374 2.54 18.28 -6.11
N GLN A 375 1.43 18.52 -6.79
CA GLN A 375 1.16 19.74 -7.54
C GLN A 375 -0.12 20.39 -6.96
N PRO A 376 -0.24 21.72 -6.99
CA PRO A 376 -1.38 22.41 -6.41
C PRO A 376 -2.70 22.02 -7.10
N GLU A 377 -3.81 22.31 -6.43
CA GLU A 377 -5.15 22.11 -6.98
C GLU A 377 -5.35 22.98 -8.24
N GLU A 378 -5.71 22.36 -9.37
CA GLU A 378 -6.08 23.09 -10.59
C GLU A 378 -7.45 23.76 -10.39
N VAL A 379 -7.44 25.01 -9.94
CA VAL A 379 -8.63 25.85 -9.88
C VAL A 379 -9.01 26.29 -11.30
N ALA A 380 -10.21 25.95 -11.74
CA ALA A 380 -10.72 26.43 -13.02
C ALA A 380 -11.05 27.94 -12.94
N GLU A 381 -10.79 28.69 -14.01
CA GLU A 381 -11.06 30.12 -14.08
C GLU A 381 -12.34 30.41 -14.90
N GLY A 382 -13.19 31.29 -14.37
CA GLY A 382 -14.36 31.84 -15.05
C GLY A 382 -14.33 33.36 -15.20
N GLU A 383 -15.38 33.90 -15.79
CA GLU A 383 -15.56 35.31 -16.12
C GLU A 383 -16.99 35.80 -15.87
N ILE A 384 -17.12 36.97 -15.24
CA ILE A 384 -18.38 37.71 -15.16
C ILE A 384 -18.26 38.99 -15.99
N THR A 385 -19.13 39.13 -16.99
CA THR A 385 -19.33 40.41 -17.69
C THR A 385 -20.51 41.14 -17.05
N LEU A 386 -20.26 42.36 -16.57
CA LEU A 386 -21.24 43.23 -15.94
C LEU A 386 -21.61 44.41 -16.85
N GLN A 387 -22.90 44.68 -17.01
CA GLN A 387 -23.44 45.83 -17.75
C GLN A 387 -24.42 46.64 -16.90
N VAL A 388 -24.09 47.90 -16.59
CA VAL A 388 -24.99 48.80 -15.84
C VAL A 388 -25.72 49.74 -16.81
N ARG A 389 -27.04 49.80 -16.72
CA ARG A 389 -27.95 50.54 -17.61
C ARG A 389 -28.82 51.53 -16.85
N ALA A 390 -29.12 52.65 -17.49
CA ALA A 390 -30.03 53.68 -17.02
C ALA A 390 -31.34 53.62 -17.83
N CYS A 391 -32.45 53.28 -17.18
CA CYS A 391 -33.76 53.22 -17.82
C CYS A 391 -34.44 54.61 -17.84
N PRO A 392 -35.28 54.89 -18.86
CA PRO A 392 -35.89 56.21 -19.04
C PRO A 392 -36.97 56.53 -17.99
N GLU A 393 -37.20 57.82 -17.77
CA GLU A 393 -38.25 58.36 -16.88
C GLU A 393 -39.62 57.72 -17.13
N GLY A 394 -40.21 57.13 -16.09
CA GLY A 394 -41.49 56.43 -16.14
C GLY A 394 -41.43 54.96 -16.59
N MET A 395 -40.24 54.36 -16.68
CA MET A 395 -40.06 52.90 -16.72
C MET A 395 -39.85 52.35 -15.29
N THR A 396 -40.39 51.17 -15.03
CA THR A 396 -40.35 50.42 -13.77
C THR A 396 -39.86 48.98 -14.02
N PRO A 397 -39.50 48.19 -12.99
CA PRO A 397 -39.14 46.78 -13.15
C PRO A 397 -40.17 45.95 -13.95
N GLU A 398 -41.47 46.11 -13.69
CA GLU A 398 -42.54 45.36 -14.36
C GLU A 398 -42.84 45.86 -15.79
N THR A 399 -42.27 47.01 -16.16
CA THR A 399 -42.39 47.61 -17.50
C THR A 399 -41.05 47.67 -18.23
N LEU A 400 -40.03 46.97 -17.71
CA LEU A 400 -38.68 46.92 -18.27
C LEU A 400 -38.66 46.40 -19.71
N VAL A 401 -37.99 47.15 -20.58
CA VAL A 401 -37.67 46.74 -21.95
C VAL A 401 -36.18 47.04 -22.17
N GLY A 402 -35.33 46.04 -21.91
CA GLY A 402 -33.90 46.26 -21.66
C GLY A 402 -33.10 46.92 -22.79
N ASP A 403 -33.51 46.76 -24.05
CA ASP A 403 -32.88 47.42 -25.21
C ASP A 403 -33.23 48.92 -25.35
N VAL A 404 -34.14 49.42 -24.51
CA VAL A 404 -34.54 50.84 -24.42
C VAL A 404 -33.75 51.60 -23.34
N CYS A 405 -33.13 50.91 -22.38
CA CYS A 405 -32.30 51.53 -21.35
C CYS A 405 -30.86 51.75 -21.88
N ASP A 406 -30.39 53.00 -21.87
CA ASP A 406 -29.01 53.36 -22.28
C ASP A 406 -27.98 52.83 -21.25
N LEU A 407 -26.68 52.84 -21.58
CA LEU A 407 -25.63 52.58 -20.57
C LEU A 407 -25.65 53.65 -19.47
N ALA A 408 -25.46 53.25 -18.22
CA ALA A 408 -25.55 54.15 -17.08
C ALA A 408 -24.44 55.22 -17.08
N PRO A 409 -24.74 56.49 -16.75
CA PRO A 409 -23.73 57.53 -16.56
C PRO A 409 -22.90 57.28 -15.29
N GLU A 410 -21.70 57.83 -15.23
CA GLU A 410 -20.79 57.71 -14.08
C GLU A 410 -21.44 58.11 -12.73
N GLY A 411 -20.99 57.46 -11.65
CA GLY A 411 -21.43 57.76 -10.28
C GLY A 411 -22.15 56.63 -9.54
N TYR A 412 -22.06 55.39 -10.04
CA TYR A 412 -22.48 54.17 -9.36
C TYR A 412 -21.28 53.34 -8.85
N GLU A 413 -21.54 52.40 -7.94
CA GLU A 413 -20.58 51.43 -7.41
C GLU A 413 -21.23 50.04 -7.38
N VAL A 414 -20.52 49.02 -7.87
CA VAL A 414 -20.97 47.61 -7.85
C VAL A 414 -19.86 46.77 -7.24
N THR A 415 -20.24 45.81 -6.41
CA THR A 415 -19.36 44.82 -5.78
C THR A 415 -19.74 43.40 -6.23
N ILE A 416 -18.73 42.56 -6.43
CA ILE A 416 -18.88 41.11 -6.61
C ILE A 416 -18.12 40.43 -5.48
N THR A 417 -18.80 39.63 -4.65
CA THR A 417 -18.17 38.89 -3.54
C THR A 417 -18.16 37.40 -3.83
N GLU A 418 -17.00 36.75 -3.73
CA GLU A 418 -16.90 35.28 -3.78
C GLU A 418 -17.41 34.69 -2.46
N ASP A 419 -18.49 33.91 -2.50
CA ASP A 419 -19.15 33.40 -1.30
C ASP A 419 -18.25 32.44 -0.49
N ALA A 420 -17.32 31.76 -1.15
CA ALA A 420 -16.43 30.76 -0.53
C ALA A 420 -15.24 31.36 0.24
N THR A 421 -14.83 32.60 -0.05
CA THR A 421 -13.69 33.27 0.61
C THR A 421 -14.08 34.56 1.34
N GLY A 422 -15.18 35.20 0.92
CA GLY A 422 -15.52 36.56 1.31
C GLY A 422 -14.62 37.63 0.66
N GLU A 423 -13.87 37.30 -0.39
CA GLU A 423 -13.14 38.30 -1.19
C GLU A 423 -14.12 39.11 -2.04
N THR A 424 -13.99 40.44 -2.03
CA THR A 424 -14.88 41.37 -2.73
C THR A 424 -14.12 42.17 -3.77
N LEU A 425 -14.49 41.97 -5.03
CA LEU A 425 -14.04 42.72 -6.20
C LEU A 425 -14.95 43.94 -6.46
N THR A 426 -14.41 44.96 -7.11
CA THR A 426 -15.10 46.21 -7.42
C THR A 426 -14.94 46.59 -8.90
N LEU A 427 -15.67 47.61 -9.36
CA LEU A 427 -15.50 48.18 -10.70
C LEU A 427 -14.07 48.69 -11.02
N ALA A 428 -13.16 48.77 -10.04
CA ALA A 428 -11.76 49.12 -10.24
C ALA A 428 -10.86 47.92 -10.59
N ASP A 429 -11.35 46.69 -10.38
CA ASP A 429 -10.61 45.44 -10.54
C ASP A 429 -10.90 44.75 -11.89
N ALA A 430 -11.91 45.23 -12.63
CA ALA A 430 -12.36 44.72 -13.93
C ALA A 430 -11.72 45.46 -15.14
N GLU A 431 -11.61 44.77 -16.29
CA GLU A 431 -11.30 45.43 -17.57
C GLU A 431 -12.57 46.07 -18.17
N VAL A 432 -12.47 47.30 -18.68
CA VAL A 432 -13.61 48.02 -19.28
C VAL A 432 -13.59 47.87 -20.80
N VAL A 433 -14.52 47.07 -21.34
CA VAL A 433 -14.63 46.74 -22.77
C VAL A 433 -15.94 47.27 -23.32
N ASP A 434 -15.89 48.19 -24.29
CA ASP A 434 -17.04 48.81 -24.98
C ASP A 434 -18.20 49.36 -24.09
N GLY A 435 -17.99 49.50 -22.78
CA GLY A 435 -18.97 49.99 -21.79
C GLY A 435 -19.50 48.92 -20.83
N THR A 436 -18.98 47.69 -20.87
CA THR A 436 -19.14 46.66 -19.83
C THR A 436 -17.86 46.50 -19.02
N PHE A 437 -17.99 45.93 -17.82
CA PHE A 437 -16.88 45.60 -16.93
C PHE A 437 -16.69 44.08 -16.94
N VAL A 438 -15.48 43.61 -17.20
CA VAL A 438 -15.15 42.19 -17.34
C VAL A 438 -14.26 41.77 -16.17
N PHE A 439 -14.74 40.82 -15.38
CA PHE A 439 -14.06 40.24 -14.23
C PHE A 439 -13.63 38.81 -14.59
N SER A 440 -12.40 38.63 -15.08
CA SER A 440 -11.83 37.33 -15.46
C SER A 440 -10.94 36.75 -14.36
N GLY A 441 -10.66 35.44 -14.39
CA GLY A 441 -9.81 34.77 -13.40
C GLY A 441 -10.56 34.42 -12.10
N LEU A 442 -11.89 34.31 -12.18
CA LEU A 442 -12.75 34.01 -11.04
C LEU A 442 -12.70 32.52 -10.70
N ALA A 443 -12.44 32.18 -9.44
CA ALA A 443 -12.25 30.80 -9.02
C ALA A 443 -13.53 29.96 -9.13
N VAL A 444 -13.49 28.92 -9.97
CA VAL A 444 -14.47 27.83 -10.04
C VAL A 444 -13.81 26.60 -9.40
N ARG A 445 -14.32 26.17 -8.25
CA ARG A 445 -13.72 25.09 -7.43
C ARG A 445 -14.66 23.87 -7.36
N PRO A 446 -14.16 22.65 -7.08
CA PRO A 446 -15.02 21.48 -6.88
C PRO A 446 -16.10 21.74 -5.81
N GLY A 447 -17.37 21.60 -6.17
CA GLY A 447 -18.51 21.75 -5.25
C GLY A 447 -18.81 20.48 -4.46
N GLU A 448 -19.87 20.50 -3.64
CA GLU A 448 -20.45 19.25 -3.08
C GLU A 448 -21.27 18.50 -4.16
N GLY A 449 -20.57 17.94 -5.15
CA GLY A 449 -21.12 17.20 -6.28
C GLY A 449 -20.13 17.06 -7.43
N ASP A 450 -20.45 16.29 -8.47
CA ASP A 450 -19.61 16.11 -9.67
C ASP A 450 -19.62 17.35 -10.61
N THR A 451 -19.62 18.56 -10.05
CA THR A 451 -19.64 19.84 -10.77
C THR A 451 -18.80 20.89 -10.04
N ASP A 452 -17.83 21.47 -10.74
CA ASP A 452 -17.09 22.63 -10.23
C ASP A 452 -17.99 23.87 -10.27
N THR A 453 -18.02 24.63 -9.18
CA THR A 453 -18.88 25.80 -8.99
C THR A 453 -18.11 26.97 -8.38
N GLY A 454 -18.25 28.16 -8.96
CA GLY A 454 -17.85 29.43 -8.35
C GLY A 454 -19.09 30.28 -8.07
N ASN A 455 -19.38 30.53 -6.80
CA ASN A 455 -20.56 31.28 -6.35
C ASN A 455 -20.17 32.73 -6.03
N PHE A 456 -20.85 33.70 -6.66
CA PHE A 456 -20.52 35.12 -6.55
C PHE A 456 -21.78 35.98 -6.35
N THR A 457 -21.85 36.69 -5.23
CA THR A 457 -22.93 37.64 -4.94
C THR A 457 -22.64 39.01 -5.55
N VAL A 458 -23.51 39.50 -6.44
CA VAL A 458 -23.43 40.81 -7.10
C VAL A 458 -24.45 41.79 -6.51
N THR A 459 -24.00 43.00 -6.14
CA THR A 459 -24.83 44.08 -5.56
C THR A 459 -24.39 45.46 -6.08
N GLU A 460 -25.34 46.33 -6.44
CA GLU A 460 -25.07 47.76 -6.70
C GLU A 460 -25.14 48.54 -5.38
N THR A 461 -23.98 48.88 -4.80
CA THR A 461 -23.87 49.51 -3.48
C THR A 461 -24.11 51.02 -3.51
N THR A 462 -23.98 51.65 -4.68
CA THR A 462 -24.30 53.06 -4.91
C THR A 462 -24.96 53.20 -6.28
N LEU A 463 -26.18 53.73 -6.34
CA LEU A 463 -26.90 53.97 -7.60
C LEU A 463 -26.42 55.26 -8.29
N PRO A 464 -26.58 55.40 -9.63
CA PRO A 464 -26.20 56.61 -10.36
C PRO A 464 -27.02 57.84 -9.95
N PRO A 465 -26.51 59.08 -10.11
CA PRO A 465 -27.22 60.29 -9.70
C PRO A 465 -28.55 60.52 -10.44
N GLY A 466 -29.66 60.41 -9.70
CA GLY A 466 -31.03 60.59 -10.22
C GLY A 466 -31.87 59.30 -10.26
N TYR A 467 -31.26 58.16 -9.90
CA TYR A 467 -31.89 56.86 -9.81
C TYR A 467 -32.08 56.50 -8.32
N SER A 468 -33.01 55.60 -8.02
CA SER A 468 -33.44 55.28 -6.65
C SER A 468 -33.82 53.84 -6.39
N GLU A 469 -33.84 53.03 -7.44
CA GLU A 469 -34.22 51.62 -7.47
C GLU A 469 -33.43 50.97 -8.60
N TYR A 470 -33.06 49.70 -8.45
CA TYR A 470 -32.43 48.93 -9.52
C TYR A 470 -32.97 47.50 -9.57
N LEU A 471 -32.76 46.82 -10.69
CA LEU A 471 -33.03 45.39 -10.87
C LEU A 471 -31.81 44.74 -11.53
N ILE A 472 -31.30 43.65 -10.94
CA ILE A 472 -30.28 42.82 -11.56
C ILE A 472 -30.95 41.67 -12.32
N VAL A 473 -30.49 41.39 -13.54
CA VAL A 473 -30.96 40.30 -14.41
C VAL A 473 -29.77 39.55 -15.01
N GLY A 474 -29.76 38.23 -14.89
CA GLY A 474 -28.86 37.30 -15.60
C GLY A 474 -29.64 36.08 -16.11
N GLU A 475 -28.98 34.95 -16.40
CA GLU A 475 -29.66 33.77 -16.99
C GLU A 475 -30.33 32.82 -15.96
N LEU A 476 -30.12 33.03 -14.65
CA LEU A 476 -30.63 32.17 -13.56
C LEU A 476 -31.79 32.83 -12.75
N PRO A 477 -32.68 32.03 -12.11
CA PRO A 477 -34.03 32.47 -11.80
C PRO A 477 -34.20 33.31 -10.51
N GLU A 478 -34.23 34.63 -10.72
CA GLU A 478 -34.80 35.70 -9.87
C GLU A 478 -34.07 36.06 -8.56
N PRO A 479 -34.02 37.36 -8.18
CA PRO A 479 -33.03 37.88 -7.21
C PRO A 479 -33.60 38.10 -5.80
N SER A 480 -32.75 38.52 -4.87
CA SER A 480 -33.18 39.36 -3.74
C SER A 480 -33.23 40.83 -4.20
N ALA A 481 -33.99 41.70 -3.53
CA ALA A 481 -34.15 43.09 -3.98
C ALA A 481 -32.82 43.87 -4.08
N ASP A 482 -31.80 43.48 -3.32
CA ASP A 482 -30.49 44.14 -3.24
C ASP A 482 -29.31 43.23 -3.71
N SER A 483 -29.56 42.03 -4.24
CA SER A 483 -28.48 41.14 -4.72
C SER A 483 -28.89 40.04 -5.71
N TYR A 484 -27.95 39.65 -6.57
CA TYR A 484 -28.07 38.53 -7.51
C TYR A 484 -26.91 37.55 -7.33
N LEU A 485 -27.21 36.25 -7.26
CA LEU A 485 -26.21 35.19 -7.19
C LEU A 485 -25.84 34.73 -8.60
N VAL A 486 -24.57 34.87 -8.96
CA VAL A 486 -23.97 34.22 -10.12
C VAL A 486 -23.39 32.87 -9.69
N VAL A 487 -23.64 31.84 -10.50
CA VAL A 487 -23.00 30.52 -10.37
C VAL A 487 -22.24 30.23 -11.67
N LEU A 488 -20.92 30.38 -11.65
CA LEU A 488 -20.04 29.93 -12.72
C LEU A 488 -19.76 28.43 -12.54
N THR A 489 -19.61 27.69 -13.64
CA THR A 489 -19.29 26.25 -13.61
C THR A 489 -18.29 25.87 -14.70
N SER A 490 -17.67 24.69 -14.63
CA SER A 490 -16.76 24.22 -15.68
C SER A 490 -17.43 23.97 -17.04
N ASP A 491 -18.74 23.72 -17.07
CA ASP A 491 -19.57 23.66 -18.30
C ASP A 491 -20.10 25.05 -18.75
N ALA A 492 -20.16 26.03 -17.85
CA ALA A 492 -20.61 27.41 -18.09
C ALA A 492 -19.74 28.42 -17.31
N PRO A 493 -18.52 28.72 -17.80
CA PRO A 493 -17.56 29.58 -17.08
C PRO A 493 -17.75 31.08 -17.33
N GLU A 494 -18.65 31.49 -18.23
CA GLU A 494 -18.93 32.89 -18.60
C GLU A 494 -20.40 33.23 -18.26
N GLU A 495 -20.66 34.28 -17.48
CA GLU A 495 -22.03 34.81 -17.21
C GLU A 495 -22.14 36.32 -17.55
N LEU A 496 -23.31 36.74 -18.04
CA LEU A 496 -23.63 38.13 -18.36
C LEU A 496 -24.68 38.71 -17.40
N VAL A 497 -24.22 39.53 -16.46
CA VAL A 497 -25.08 40.23 -15.49
C VAL A 497 -25.42 41.63 -15.98
N THR A 498 -26.71 41.95 -16.11
CA THR A 498 -27.17 43.31 -16.45
C THR A 498 -27.93 43.94 -15.29
N ILE A 499 -27.47 45.11 -14.84
CA ILE A 499 -28.14 45.91 -13.80
C ILE A 499 -28.89 47.06 -14.47
N TYR A 500 -30.18 47.20 -14.16
CA TYR A 500 -31.06 48.24 -14.69
C TYR A 500 -31.47 49.20 -13.59
N ASN A 501 -31.01 50.45 -13.66
CA ASN A 501 -31.38 51.53 -12.74
C ASN A 501 -32.63 52.28 -13.20
N PHE A 502 -33.55 52.54 -12.26
CA PHE A 502 -34.81 53.26 -12.48
C PHE A 502 -34.84 54.60 -11.74
N THR A 503 -35.38 55.62 -12.42
CA THR A 503 -35.63 56.94 -11.82
C THR A 503 -36.91 56.90 -11.00
N THR A 504 -36.89 57.50 -9.80
CA THR A 504 -38.12 57.75 -9.06
C THR A 504 -39.06 58.61 -9.90
N GLU A 505 -40.31 58.19 -10.11
CA GLU A 505 -41.35 59.17 -10.40
C GLU A 505 -41.40 60.17 -9.23
N ASP A 506 -41.64 61.45 -9.54
CA ASP A 506 -41.85 62.48 -8.52
C ASP A 506 -43.25 62.26 -7.91
N VAL A 507 -43.39 61.22 -7.07
CA VAL A 507 -44.64 60.76 -6.44
C VAL A 507 -45.16 61.88 -5.55
N ALA A 508 -45.97 62.74 -6.16
CA ALA A 508 -46.51 63.94 -5.55
C ALA A 508 -47.29 63.58 -4.29
N THR A 509 -46.67 63.81 -3.13
CA THR A 509 -47.11 63.31 -1.83
C THR A 509 -48.60 63.60 -1.64
N PRO A 510 -49.46 62.55 -1.54
CA PRO A 510 -50.88 62.76 -1.33
C PRO A 510 -51.11 63.56 -0.04
N PRO A 511 -52.02 64.56 -0.02
CA PRO A 511 -52.41 65.19 1.23
C PRO A 511 -53.06 64.12 2.10
N GLY A 512 -52.42 63.79 3.23
CA GLY A 512 -52.67 62.54 3.92
C GLY A 512 -54.12 62.33 4.38
N ASP A 513 -54.67 61.18 3.99
CA ASP A 513 -55.81 60.53 4.64
C ASP A 513 -55.27 59.40 5.54
N ASP A 514 -54.96 59.79 6.78
CA ASP A 514 -54.82 58.87 7.91
C ASP A 514 -56.23 58.34 8.24
N ASP A 515 -56.61 57.15 7.76
CA ASP A 515 -57.76 56.38 8.28
C ASP A 515 -57.83 54.95 7.66
N GLY A 516 -56.95 54.04 8.14
CA GLY A 516 -57.25 52.60 8.13
C GLY A 516 -56.71 51.76 6.96
N ALA A 517 -55.42 51.83 6.65
CA ALA A 517 -54.76 50.67 6.03
C ALA A 517 -54.91 49.45 6.96
N GLY A 518 -55.35 48.31 6.42
CA GLY A 518 -55.61 47.11 7.21
C GLY A 518 -54.33 46.51 7.76
N ILE A 519 -54.03 46.77 9.04
CA ILE A 519 -52.99 46.04 9.78
C ILE A 519 -53.46 44.61 10.04
N GLY A 520 -52.58 43.66 9.79
CA GLY A 520 -52.84 42.23 9.90
C GLY A 520 -51.75 41.46 10.62
N SER A 521 -51.82 40.14 10.51
CA SER A 521 -50.83 39.21 11.05
C SER A 521 -50.58 38.05 10.09
N VAL A 522 -49.35 37.53 10.14
CA VAL A 522 -49.00 36.22 9.58
C VAL A 522 -48.63 35.33 10.75
N THR A 523 -49.33 34.22 10.90
CA THR A 523 -49.07 33.20 11.91
C THR A 523 -48.71 31.89 11.22
N ILE A 524 -47.63 31.26 11.65
CA ILE A 524 -47.26 29.91 11.23
C ILE A 524 -47.25 28.95 12.41
N GLN A 525 -47.60 27.70 12.16
CA GLN A 525 -47.43 26.59 13.10
C GLN A 525 -46.59 25.49 12.47
N VAL A 526 -45.49 25.13 13.13
CA VAL A 526 -44.49 24.17 12.61
C VAL A 526 -44.64 22.83 13.33
N ALA A 527 -44.72 21.74 12.57
CA ALA A 527 -44.85 20.38 13.10
C ALA A 527 -43.82 19.41 12.48
N THR A 528 -43.18 18.60 13.30
CA THR A 528 -42.27 17.54 12.87
C THR A 528 -43.03 16.24 12.65
N CYS A 529 -42.93 15.68 11.45
CA CYS A 529 -43.57 14.43 11.07
C CYS A 529 -42.70 13.20 11.42
N PRO A 530 -43.30 12.03 11.71
CA PRO A 530 -42.55 10.83 12.10
C PRO A 530 -41.77 10.21 10.93
N GLU A 531 -40.71 9.46 11.25
CA GLU A 531 -39.90 8.67 10.31
C GLU A 531 -40.75 7.90 9.28
N GLY A 532 -40.33 7.93 8.01
CA GLY A 532 -41.06 7.31 6.90
C GLY A 532 -42.24 8.13 6.35
N SER A 533 -42.51 9.33 6.90
CA SER A 533 -43.37 10.33 6.26
C SER A 533 -42.61 11.05 5.14
N THR A 534 -43.28 11.39 4.03
CA THR A 534 -42.68 12.20 2.95
C THR A 534 -43.59 13.37 2.57
N PRO A 535 -43.07 14.45 1.94
CA PRO A 535 -43.87 15.56 1.45
C PRO A 535 -45.07 15.18 0.57
N THR A 536 -45.00 14.04 -0.13
CA THR A 536 -46.06 13.53 -1.00
C THR A 536 -46.96 12.47 -0.35
N SER A 537 -46.64 12.02 0.86
CA SER A 537 -47.35 10.93 1.56
C SER A 537 -47.14 10.99 3.08
N PHE A 538 -47.99 11.74 3.79
CA PHE A 538 -48.01 11.80 5.26
C PHE A 538 -49.43 12.01 5.80
N ASP A 539 -49.59 11.89 7.11
CA ASP A 539 -50.82 12.26 7.85
C ASP A 539 -50.52 13.49 8.71
N PRO A 540 -51.06 14.68 8.38
CA PRO A 540 -50.86 15.90 9.16
C PRO A 540 -51.22 15.78 10.65
N THR A 541 -52.09 14.82 11.02
CA THR A 541 -52.49 14.58 12.42
C THR A 541 -51.55 13.64 13.18
N ALA A 542 -50.57 13.04 12.50
CA ALA A 542 -49.52 12.23 13.10
C ALA A 542 -48.23 13.03 13.39
N CYS A 543 -48.10 14.24 12.84
CA CYS A 543 -46.96 15.13 13.09
C CYS A 543 -47.15 15.86 14.43
N ALA A 544 -46.07 16.01 15.20
CA ALA A 544 -46.07 16.67 16.51
C ALA A 544 -45.55 18.11 16.39
N PRO A 545 -46.02 19.08 17.20
CA PRO A 545 -45.46 20.43 17.20
C PRO A 545 -43.93 20.42 17.37
N ALA A 546 -43.23 21.19 16.54
CA ALA A 546 -41.77 21.27 16.57
C ALA A 546 -41.26 21.81 17.92
N SER A 547 -40.01 21.47 18.29
CA SER A 547 -39.39 22.05 19.47
C SER A 547 -39.01 23.52 19.24
N GLU A 548 -39.41 24.38 20.18
CA GLU A 548 -39.03 25.80 20.25
C GLU A 548 -37.51 25.98 20.07
N GLY A 549 -37.10 26.88 19.16
CA GLY A 549 -35.70 27.11 18.82
C GLY A 549 -35.01 25.97 18.03
N GLY A 550 -35.77 25.04 17.46
CA GLY A 550 -35.25 23.96 16.62
C GLY A 550 -35.16 24.27 15.12
N PHE A 551 -35.70 25.41 14.67
CA PHE A 551 -35.76 25.81 13.26
C PHE A 551 -35.54 27.32 13.13
N GLU A 552 -35.11 27.77 11.95
CA GLU A 552 -35.01 29.19 11.58
C GLU A 552 -36.00 29.49 10.45
N VAL A 553 -36.57 30.69 10.44
CA VAL A 553 -37.61 31.11 9.50
C VAL A 553 -37.50 32.60 9.20
N PHE A 554 -37.68 32.95 7.94
CA PHE A 554 -37.83 34.33 7.47
C PHE A 554 -39.25 34.57 6.95
N LEU A 555 -39.76 35.78 7.20
CA LEU A 555 -40.95 36.35 6.57
C LEU A 555 -40.49 37.51 5.67
N TYR A 556 -40.38 37.26 4.37
CA TYR A 556 -40.05 38.28 3.37
C TYR A 556 -41.22 39.23 3.16
N THR A 557 -40.93 40.53 3.13
CA THR A 557 -41.93 41.61 3.10
C THR A 557 -42.13 42.15 1.67
N PRO A 558 -43.30 42.76 1.36
CA PRO A 558 -43.59 43.30 0.02
C PRO A 558 -42.62 44.38 -0.48
N ASP A 559 -41.86 44.99 0.43
CA ASP A 559 -40.85 46.03 0.21
C ASP A 559 -39.41 45.49 0.24
N GLY A 560 -39.21 44.17 0.05
CA GLY A 560 -37.90 43.53 -0.13
C GLY A 560 -37.14 43.22 1.16
N GLY A 561 -37.66 43.65 2.32
CA GLY A 561 -37.12 43.31 3.62
C GLY A 561 -37.37 41.86 4.04
N ALA A 562 -36.76 41.45 5.15
CA ALA A 562 -37.00 40.16 5.78
C ALA A 562 -37.16 40.34 7.30
N LEU A 563 -38.21 39.77 7.86
CA LEU A 563 -38.46 39.70 9.30
C LEU A 563 -38.09 38.31 9.84
N THR A 564 -37.53 38.28 11.04
CA THR A 564 -36.95 37.09 11.67
C THR A 564 -37.81 36.59 12.84
N LEU A 565 -37.32 35.56 13.55
CA LEU A 565 -37.89 35.13 14.83
C LEU A 565 -37.80 36.20 15.94
N ASP A 566 -36.80 37.08 15.92
CA ASP A 566 -36.67 38.17 16.90
C ASP A 566 -37.72 39.28 16.69
N ASP A 567 -38.29 39.37 15.48
CA ASP A 567 -39.36 40.30 15.10
C ASP A 567 -40.77 39.72 15.36
N ALA A 568 -40.86 38.49 15.88
CA ALA A 568 -42.09 37.74 16.05
C ALA A 568 -42.48 37.51 17.52
N VAL A 569 -43.75 37.19 17.77
CA VAL A 569 -44.20 36.57 19.01
C VAL A 569 -44.22 35.05 18.82
N THR A 570 -43.35 34.34 19.55
CA THR A 570 -43.27 32.87 19.51
C THR A 570 -43.91 32.24 20.76
N ASP A 571 -44.77 31.24 20.57
CA ASP A 571 -45.35 30.38 21.62
C ASP A 571 -45.13 28.90 21.23
N GLY A 572 -44.00 28.35 21.68
CA GLY A 572 -43.55 26.99 21.38
C GLY A 572 -43.23 26.79 19.90
N ALA A 573 -44.16 26.17 19.17
CA ALA A 573 -44.07 25.86 17.74
C ALA A 573 -44.90 26.81 16.85
N THR A 574 -45.48 27.86 17.45
CA THR A 574 -46.30 28.86 16.75
C THR A 574 -45.57 30.18 16.75
N VAL A 575 -45.43 30.81 15.59
CA VAL A 575 -44.74 32.09 15.39
C VAL A 575 -45.70 33.06 14.73
N THR A 576 -45.86 34.27 15.29
CA THR A 576 -46.77 35.30 14.76
C THR A 576 -46.06 36.64 14.63
N TRP A 577 -46.06 37.19 13.41
CA TRP A 577 -45.72 38.58 13.14
C TRP A 577 -47.01 39.41 13.10
N THR A 578 -47.04 40.58 13.75
CA THR A 578 -48.22 41.46 13.84
C THR A 578 -47.96 42.84 13.25
N ASP A 579 -49.02 43.63 13.13
CA ASP A 579 -48.98 45.02 12.67
C ASP A 579 -48.48 45.16 11.21
N LEU A 580 -48.57 44.08 10.45
CA LEU A 580 -48.16 43.98 9.05
C LEU A 580 -49.12 44.77 8.15
N PRO A 581 -48.62 45.61 7.22
CA PRO A 581 -49.44 46.17 6.14
C PRO A 581 -50.13 45.10 5.27
N ALA A 582 -51.19 45.50 4.56
CA ALA A 582 -51.79 44.64 3.54
C ALA A 582 -50.84 44.47 2.33
N GLY A 583 -50.57 43.22 1.96
CA GLY A 583 -49.60 42.86 0.92
C GLY A 583 -49.37 41.34 0.82
N THR A 584 -48.58 40.93 -0.17
CA THR A 584 -48.14 39.53 -0.33
C THR A 584 -46.77 39.35 0.33
N TYR A 585 -46.70 38.45 1.29
CA TYR A 585 -45.49 38.04 1.99
C TYR A 585 -45.09 36.62 1.58
N PHE A 586 -43.84 36.23 1.83
CA PHE A 586 -43.36 34.86 1.63
C PHE A 586 -42.71 34.33 2.91
N VAL A 587 -43.06 33.11 3.32
CA VAL A 587 -42.46 32.43 4.48
C VAL A 587 -41.58 31.28 4.03
N GLU A 588 -40.33 31.26 4.48
CA GLU A 588 -39.35 30.20 4.21
C GLU A 588 -38.68 29.71 5.49
N ILE A 589 -38.54 28.38 5.63
CA ILE A 589 -37.77 27.75 6.71
C ILE A 589 -36.36 27.48 6.20
N THR A 590 -35.39 28.26 6.67
CA THR A 590 -33.97 28.21 6.23
C THR A 590 -33.10 27.33 7.13
N GLY A 591 -33.51 27.11 8.38
CA GLY A 591 -32.78 26.29 9.36
C GLY A 591 -33.62 25.12 9.85
N PHE A 592 -33.06 23.91 9.80
CA PHE A 592 -33.77 22.67 10.17
C PHE A 592 -33.24 22.05 11.47
N PRO A 593 -34.10 21.35 12.25
CA PRO A 593 -33.63 20.51 13.34
C PRO A 593 -32.75 19.37 12.81
N ALA A 594 -31.73 18.96 13.58
CA ALA A 594 -30.84 17.87 13.16
C ALA A 594 -31.61 16.58 12.81
N GLY A 595 -31.38 16.04 11.60
CA GLY A 595 -32.08 14.88 11.06
C GLY A 595 -33.36 15.21 10.26
N ILE A 596 -33.66 16.48 10.00
CA ILE A 596 -34.74 16.97 9.12
C ILE A 596 -34.12 17.50 7.83
N GLY A 597 -34.63 17.05 6.68
CA GLY A 597 -34.10 17.42 5.36
C GLY A 597 -35.10 18.12 4.42
N ALA A 598 -36.35 18.33 4.84
CA ALA A 598 -37.35 19.02 4.02
C ALA A 598 -38.49 19.64 4.86
N ALA A 599 -39.13 20.68 4.31
CA ALA A 599 -40.38 21.25 4.82
C ALA A 599 -41.38 21.55 3.70
N ILE A 600 -42.68 21.49 4.00
CA ILE A 600 -43.74 22.08 3.16
C ILE A 600 -44.79 22.79 4.01
N ALA A 601 -45.49 23.77 3.44
CA ALA A 601 -46.81 24.18 3.95
C ALA A 601 -47.93 23.60 3.07
N THR A 602 -48.99 23.05 3.66
CA THR A 602 -50.10 22.44 2.89
C THR A 602 -51.17 23.43 2.44
N ASP A 603 -51.22 24.59 3.09
CA ASP A 603 -52.39 25.48 3.07
C ASP A 603 -52.14 26.78 2.27
N ALA A 604 -50.95 26.90 1.66
CA ALA A 604 -50.53 28.00 0.79
C ALA A 604 -50.03 27.50 -0.57
N ALA A 605 -49.89 28.42 -1.52
CA ALA A 605 -49.10 28.18 -2.73
C ALA A 605 -47.60 28.29 -2.39
N THR A 606 -46.77 27.46 -3.03
CA THR A 606 -45.33 27.73 -3.14
C THR A 606 -45.11 29.01 -3.94
N ALA A 607 -44.10 29.80 -3.57
CA ALA A 607 -43.65 30.92 -4.41
C ALA A 607 -43.23 30.42 -5.80
N SER A 608 -43.38 31.25 -6.83
CA SER A 608 -43.08 30.85 -8.22
C SER A 608 -41.58 30.76 -8.53
N ASN A 609 -40.73 31.35 -7.69
CA ASN A 609 -39.28 31.41 -7.80
C ASN A 609 -38.55 30.54 -6.76
N ASN A 610 -39.12 30.33 -5.56
CA ASN A 610 -38.53 29.47 -4.53
C ASN A 610 -39.53 28.39 -4.06
N ALA A 611 -39.16 27.11 -4.23
CA ALA A 611 -39.97 25.96 -3.85
C ALA A 611 -40.07 25.73 -2.33
N ASN A 612 -39.20 26.35 -1.53
CA ASN A 612 -39.18 26.30 -0.07
C ASN A 612 -39.94 27.47 0.57
N ALA A 613 -40.28 28.50 -0.20
CA ALA A 613 -41.02 29.68 0.25
C ALA A 613 -42.52 29.55 -0.09
N TYR A 614 -43.39 30.05 0.80
CA TYR A 614 -44.85 29.90 0.70
C TYR A 614 -45.57 31.24 0.84
N GLU A 615 -46.55 31.48 -0.03
CA GLU A 615 -47.27 32.76 -0.15
C GLU A 615 -48.26 33.01 1.01
N ALA A 616 -48.19 34.18 1.63
CA ALA A 616 -49.09 34.66 2.68
C ALA A 616 -49.63 36.05 2.33
N VAL A 617 -50.91 36.14 1.94
CA VAL A 617 -51.53 37.40 1.46
C VAL A 617 -52.37 38.05 2.55
N VAL A 618 -51.83 39.10 3.19
CA VAL A 618 -52.54 39.92 4.19
C VAL A 618 -53.47 40.88 3.44
N ALA A 619 -54.78 40.77 3.64
CA ALA A 619 -55.78 41.56 2.90
C ALA A 619 -56.75 42.32 3.82
N GLU A 620 -57.25 43.48 3.38
CA GLU A 620 -58.23 44.29 4.14
C GLU A 620 -59.51 43.50 4.54
N GLY A 621 -59.87 42.49 3.73
CA GLY A 621 -61.00 41.60 3.99
C GLY A 621 -60.67 40.29 4.73
N ASP A 622 -59.38 39.96 4.89
CA ASP A 622 -58.87 38.76 5.56
C ASP A 622 -57.44 39.05 6.10
N PRO A 623 -57.32 39.72 7.25
CA PRO A 623 -56.05 40.30 7.71
C PRO A 623 -55.16 39.34 8.49
N ASP A 624 -55.68 38.18 8.93
CA ASP A 624 -54.96 37.23 9.79
C ASP A 624 -54.70 35.92 9.02
N VAL A 625 -53.51 35.80 8.43
CA VAL A 625 -53.11 34.65 7.60
C VAL A 625 -52.50 33.54 8.47
N GLY A 626 -52.93 32.30 8.28
CA GLY A 626 -52.46 31.13 9.04
C GLY A 626 -51.86 30.04 8.13
N LEU A 627 -50.59 29.66 8.34
CA LEU A 627 -49.93 28.57 7.62
C LEU A 627 -49.55 27.40 8.55
N ASN A 628 -49.69 26.17 8.07
CA ASN A 628 -49.23 24.97 8.76
C ASN A 628 -48.04 24.36 7.99
N PHE A 629 -46.86 24.36 8.61
CA PHE A 629 -45.62 23.81 8.08
C PHE A 629 -45.34 22.42 8.66
N TYR A 630 -44.90 21.51 7.80
CA TYR A 630 -44.60 20.11 8.13
C TYR A 630 -43.15 19.79 7.77
N LEU A 631 -42.36 19.40 8.77
CA LEU A 631 -40.95 19.05 8.67
C LEU A 631 -40.79 17.53 8.54
N PHE A 632 -39.95 17.08 7.59
CA PHE A 632 -39.74 15.66 7.28
C PHE A 632 -38.30 15.23 7.57
N PRO A 633 -38.10 14.05 8.18
CA PRO A 633 -36.77 13.47 8.34
C PRO A 633 -36.03 13.24 7.02
N GLU A 634 -34.71 13.24 7.08
CA GLU A 634 -33.85 12.76 6.00
C GLU A 634 -34.16 11.27 5.67
N SER A 635 -34.05 10.88 4.38
CA SER A 635 -34.68 9.68 3.80
C SER A 635 -33.74 8.50 3.53
#